data_AF-A0A2E7ST11-F1
#
_entry.id   AF-A0A2E7ST11-F1
#
_cell.length_a   1.000
_cell.length_b   1.000
_cell.length_c   1.000
_cell.angle_alpha   90.00
_cell.angle_beta   90.00
_cell.angle_gamma   90.00
#
_symmetry.space_group_name_H-M   'P 1'
#
loop_
_entity.id
_entity.type
_entity.pdbx_description
1 polymer ?
#
loop_
_entity_poly.entity_id
_entity_poly.type
_entity_poly.pdbx_seq_one_letter_code
_entity_poly.pdbx_strand_id
1 'polypeptide(L)'
;MEVLLAVVISTGLLSTAMYFYHQSTRFRSDLIQETERIASARLILNRISSELRGTLHHPARNVGLKGGSNWVEFLKTEVPSGASWREPSEVASSAVYPETGYRLIRYELAMKNVIDTGLDNTANREMIETLNLDESITGENGGDDPTMKQGDAIDRTERRLLTAKASTNSLTTIHINPVRITDQLKYMQFRYLDSGSWVENWGGPNPPAGVEISLGIEPLSVTNLLEGYTNHVFRRIIRIPTSTASTAPPEESNSDDVPLTL
;
A
#
# COMPACT_ATOMS: atom_id res chain seq x y z
N MET A 1 44.92 -49.53 -21.30
CA MET A 1 43.68 -49.57 -20.49
C MET A 1 43.68 -48.50 -19.40
N GLU A 2 44.74 -48.38 -18.61
CA GLU A 2 44.84 -47.41 -17.50
C GLU A 2 44.61 -45.94 -17.91
N VAL A 3 45.22 -45.49 -19.02
CA VAL A 3 45.03 -44.12 -19.54
C VAL A 3 43.57 -43.84 -19.92
N LEU A 4 42.89 -44.82 -20.52
CA LEU A 4 41.52 -44.67 -20.99
C LEU A 4 40.55 -44.53 -19.79
N LEU A 5 40.78 -45.31 -18.73
CA LEU A 5 40.04 -45.23 -17.48
C LEU A 5 40.27 -43.89 -16.75
N ALA A 6 41.52 -43.40 -16.72
CA ALA A 6 41.83 -42.11 -16.12
C ALA A 6 41.12 -40.94 -16.82
N VAL A 7 41.02 -40.98 -18.15
CA VAL A 7 40.30 -39.96 -18.93
C VAL A 7 38.81 -39.98 -18.63
N VAL A 8 38.17 -41.16 -18.57
CA VAL A 8 36.74 -41.30 -18.28
C VAL A 8 36.39 -40.80 -16.87
N ILE A 9 37.22 -41.14 -15.87
CA ILE A 9 37.01 -40.67 -14.50
C ILE A 9 37.17 -39.15 -14.42
N SER A 10 38.20 -38.61 -15.08
CA SER A 10 38.46 -37.17 -15.08
C SER A 10 37.33 -36.39 -15.74
N THR A 11 36.78 -36.86 -16.87
CA THR A 11 35.64 -36.21 -17.54
C THR A 11 34.35 -36.33 -16.73
N GLY A 12 34.10 -37.47 -16.09
CA GLY A 12 32.96 -37.66 -15.19
C GLY A 12 32.98 -36.74 -13.98
N LEU A 13 34.15 -36.59 -13.35
CA LEU A 13 34.35 -35.65 -12.24
C LEU A 13 34.20 -34.21 -12.69
N LEU A 14 34.76 -33.83 -13.84
CA LEU A 14 34.63 -32.48 -14.38
C LEU A 14 33.17 -32.14 -14.70
N SER A 15 32.43 -33.06 -15.32
CA SER A 15 31.01 -32.87 -15.64
C SER A 15 30.17 -32.66 -14.38
N THR A 16 30.39 -33.50 -13.36
CA THR A 16 29.69 -33.39 -12.08
C THR A 16 30.03 -32.07 -11.36
N ALA A 17 31.31 -31.68 -11.34
CA ALA A 17 31.75 -30.41 -10.77
C ALA A 17 31.10 -29.20 -11.48
N MET A 18 31.03 -29.25 -12.82
CA MET A 18 30.39 -28.19 -13.61
C MET A 18 28.88 -28.10 -13.34
N TYR A 19 28.21 -29.26 -13.18
CA TYR A 19 26.79 -29.30 -12.82
C TYR A 19 26.53 -28.63 -11.46
N PHE A 20 27.30 -28.98 -10.43
CA PHE A 20 27.18 -28.36 -9.11
C PHE A 20 27.50 -26.86 -9.14
N TYR A 21 28.46 -26.43 -9.96
CA TYR A 21 28.78 -25.02 -10.13
C TYR A 21 27.60 -24.25 -10.76
N HIS A 22 27.00 -24.78 -11.83
CA HIS A 22 25.81 -24.19 -12.45
C HIS A 22 24.61 -24.16 -11.50
N GLN A 23 24.41 -25.21 -10.71
CA GLN A 23 23.35 -25.26 -9.71
C GLN A 23 23.56 -24.22 -8.60
N SER A 24 24.78 -24.10 -8.08
CA SER A 24 25.13 -23.14 -7.02
C SER A 24 24.98 -21.68 -7.48
N THR A 25 25.37 -21.39 -8.73
CA THR A 25 25.23 -20.05 -9.30
C THR A 25 23.77 -19.65 -9.50
N ARG A 26 22.91 -20.57 -9.95
CA ARG A 26 21.46 -20.35 -10.05
C ARG A 26 20.84 -20.07 -8.68
N PHE A 27 21.07 -20.95 -7.70
CA PHE A 27 20.56 -20.75 -6.35
C PHE A 27 21.00 -19.44 -5.72
N ARG A 28 22.26 -19.03 -5.94
CA ARG A 28 22.75 -17.74 -5.47
C ARG A 28 22.00 -16.59 -6.13
N SER A 29 21.76 -16.65 -7.44
CA SER A 29 21.00 -15.62 -8.16
C SER A 29 19.57 -15.51 -7.63
N ASP A 30 18.90 -16.65 -7.47
CA ASP A 30 17.51 -16.71 -6.98
C ASP A 30 17.40 -16.17 -5.56
N LEU A 31 18.34 -16.54 -4.68
CA LEU A 31 18.41 -16.01 -3.32
C LEU A 31 18.63 -14.49 -3.29
N ILE A 32 19.52 -13.96 -4.14
CA ILE A 32 19.75 -12.52 -4.20
C ILE A 32 18.47 -11.80 -4.59
N GLN A 33 17.77 -12.26 -5.63
CA GLN A 33 16.54 -11.65 -6.08
C GLN A 33 15.44 -11.68 -5.01
N GLU A 34 15.31 -12.80 -4.29
CA GLU A 34 14.32 -12.91 -3.22
C GLU A 34 14.65 -12.02 -2.02
N THR A 35 15.93 -11.90 -1.66
CA THR A 35 16.35 -10.97 -0.60
C THR A 35 16.09 -9.52 -0.97
N GLU A 36 16.28 -9.14 -2.24
CA GLU A 36 15.97 -7.81 -2.73
C GLU A 36 14.47 -7.52 -2.62
N ARG A 37 13.62 -8.48 -3.02
CA ARG A 37 12.15 -8.35 -2.91
C ARG A 37 11.70 -8.18 -1.47
N ILE A 38 12.19 -9.01 -0.55
CA ILE A 38 11.86 -8.91 0.88
C ILE A 38 12.34 -7.57 1.45
N ALA A 39 13.52 -7.11 1.06
CA ALA A 39 14.05 -5.82 1.50
C ALA A 39 13.16 -4.66 1.02
N SER A 40 12.77 -4.64 -0.25
CA SER A 40 11.84 -3.67 -0.84
C SER A 40 10.50 -3.65 -0.10
N ALA A 41 9.90 -4.82 0.14
CA ALA A 41 8.65 -4.94 0.88
C ALA A 41 8.77 -4.36 2.30
N ARG A 42 9.88 -4.66 2.99
CA ARG A 42 10.13 -4.15 4.34
C ARG A 42 10.31 -2.64 4.36
N LEU A 43 11.02 -2.06 3.40
CA LEU A 43 11.20 -0.61 3.28
C LEU A 43 9.86 0.10 3.07
N ILE A 44 9.01 -0.44 2.20
CA ILE A 44 7.68 0.10 1.94
C ILE A 44 6.80 0.00 3.18
N LEU A 45 6.74 -1.16 3.83
CA LEU A 45 5.99 -1.32 5.08
C LEU A 45 6.47 -0.37 6.16
N ASN A 46 7.79 -0.23 6.35
CA ASN A 46 8.36 0.70 7.33
C ASN A 46 7.98 2.15 7.01
N ARG A 47 8.02 2.53 5.73
CA ARG A 47 7.64 3.87 5.29
C ARG A 47 6.16 4.14 5.55
N ILE A 48 5.25 3.29 5.05
CA ILE A 48 3.80 3.44 5.26
C ILE A 48 3.49 3.43 6.76
N SER A 49 4.14 2.56 7.55
CA SER A 49 3.96 2.53 9.00
C SER A 49 4.37 3.84 9.68
N SER A 50 5.51 4.41 9.27
CA SER A 50 5.99 5.68 9.82
C SER A 50 5.04 6.83 9.45
N GLU A 51 4.60 6.88 8.19
CA GLU A 51 3.70 7.92 7.71
C GLU A 51 2.29 7.80 8.35
N LEU A 52 1.74 6.58 8.49
CA LEU A 52 0.44 6.35 9.15
C LEU A 52 0.45 6.65 10.65
N ARG A 53 1.57 6.39 11.35
CA ARG A 53 1.69 6.75 12.77
C ARG A 53 1.65 8.26 12.98
N GLY A 54 2.11 9.03 12.01
CA GLY A 54 2.05 10.50 11.99
C GLY A 54 0.73 11.05 11.44
N THR A 55 -0.31 10.23 11.34
CA THR A 55 -1.60 10.69 10.83
C THR A 55 -2.26 11.68 11.80
N LEU A 56 -2.90 12.69 11.24
CA LEU A 56 -3.58 13.74 11.98
C LEU A 56 -4.99 13.96 11.46
N HIS A 57 -5.85 14.48 12.32
CA HIS A 57 -7.18 14.95 11.97
C HIS A 57 -7.21 16.48 12.05
N HIS A 58 -7.63 17.13 10.96
CA HIS A 58 -7.78 18.59 10.90
C HIS A 58 -9.26 18.98 11.11
N PRO A 59 -9.66 19.45 12.32
CA PRO A 59 -11.06 19.65 12.67
C PRO A 59 -11.78 20.68 11.78
N ALA A 60 -11.14 21.80 11.45
CA ALA A 60 -11.79 22.87 10.68
C ALA A 60 -11.98 22.56 9.18
N ARG A 61 -11.30 21.54 8.63
CA ARG A 61 -11.43 21.14 7.22
C ARG A 61 -12.09 19.78 7.05
N ASN A 62 -12.36 19.08 8.16
CA ASN A 62 -12.90 17.71 8.16
C ASN A 62 -12.06 16.74 7.30
N VAL A 63 -10.74 16.98 7.23
CA VAL A 63 -9.76 16.16 6.50
C VAL A 63 -8.95 15.38 7.52
N GLY A 64 -8.83 14.07 7.29
CA GLY A 64 -8.06 13.17 8.13
C GLY A 64 -7.81 11.86 7.39
N LEU A 65 -7.90 10.72 8.08
CA LEU A 65 -7.67 9.42 7.46
C LEU A 65 -8.94 8.90 6.80
N LYS A 66 -8.83 8.51 5.53
CA LYS A 66 -9.86 7.83 4.73
C LYS A 66 -9.19 6.69 3.96
N GLY A 67 -9.93 5.65 3.63
CA GLY A 67 -9.36 4.61 2.78
C GLY A 67 -10.34 3.50 2.46
N GLY A 68 -10.03 2.80 1.37
CA GLY A 68 -10.70 1.58 0.97
C GLY A 68 -9.75 0.39 1.05
N SER A 69 -10.16 -0.73 0.47
CA SER A 69 -9.35 -1.96 0.53
C SER A 69 -8.02 -1.81 -0.20
N ASN A 70 -7.96 -1.10 -1.33
CA ASN A 70 -6.77 -0.98 -2.20
C ASN A 70 -6.09 0.40 -2.14
N TRP A 71 -6.60 1.34 -1.35
CA TRP A 71 -6.04 2.68 -1.23
C TRP A 71 -6.25 3.26 0.16
N VAL A 72 -5.34 4.13 0.59
CA VAL A 72 -5.49 4.90 1.83
C VAL A 72 -5.01 6.32 1.61
N GLU A 73 -5.76 7.30 2.11
CA GLU A 73 -5.44 8.72 2.10
C GLU A 73 -5.44 9.24 3.53
N PHE A 74 -4.40 9.97 3.92
CA PHE A 74 -4.33 10.54 5.26
C PHE A 74 -3.54 11.83 5.28
N LEU A 75 -3.81 12.62 6.31
CA LEU A 75 -3.12 13.87 6.57
C LEU A 75 -1.88 13.61 7.42
N LYS A 76 -0.76 14.24 7.05
CA LYS A 76 0.51 14.24 7.77
C LYS A 76 1.02 15.67 7.93
N THR A 77 1.76 15.94 8.99
CA THR A 77 2.56 17.15 9.13
C THR A 77 3.97 17.01 8.55
N GLU A 78 4.42 18.01 7.83
CA GLU A 78 5.77 18.16 7.31
C GLU A 78 6.26 19.60 7.58
N VAL A 79 7.57 19.78 7.68
CA VAL A 79 8.18 21.11 7.81
C VAL A 79 7.88 21.92 6.54
N PRO A 80 7.29 23.12 6.65
CA PRO A 80 7.06 24.01 5.50
C PRO A 80 8.36 24.34 4.77
N SER A 81 8.28 24.63 3.47
CA SER A 81 9.46 24.96 2.69
C SER A 81 10.13 26.25 3.20
N GLY A 82 11.45 26.37 3.01
CA GLY A 82 12.20 27.58 3.37
C GLY A 82 11.64 28.87 2.74
N ALA A 83 10.95 28.76 1.59
CA ALA A 83 10.32 29.89 0.92
C ALA A 83 9.14 30.46 1.72
N SER A 84 8.45 29.64 2.53
CA SER A 84 7.34 30.08 3.39
C SER A 84 7.79 30.93 4.57
N TRP A 85 9.08 30.87 4.91
CA TRP A 85 9.69 31.65 6.00
C TRP A 85 10.38 32.92 5.50
N ARG A 86 10.44 33.15 4.18
CA ARG A 86 11.03 34.36 3.61
C ARG A 86 10.00 35.47 3.58
N GLU A 87 10.40 36.65 4.03
CA GLU A 87 9.60 37.85 3.84
C GLU A 87 9.43 38.11 2.33
N PRO A 88 8.22 38.48 1.87
CA PRO A 88 8.00 38.80 0.47
C PRO A 88 8.89 39.98 0.07
N SER A 89 9.90 39.76 -0.77
CA SER A 89 10.65 40.85 -1.37
C SER A 89 9.86 41.41 -2.56
N GLU A 90 9.81 42.74 -2.69
CA GLU A 90 9.06 43.45 -3.74
C GLU A 90 9.43 43.05 -5.19
N VAL A 91 10.53 42.32 -5.37
CA VAL A 91 11.10 41.94 -6.68
C VAL A 91 10.59 40.57 -7.16
N ALA A 92 10.03 39.74 -6.28
CA ALA A 92 9.57 38.38 -6.63
C ALA A 92 8.04 38.32 -6.79
N SER A 93 7.55 38.56 -8.01
CA SER A 93 6.12 38.54 -8.38
C SER A 93 5.44 37.17 -8.32
N SER A 94 6.01 36.16 -7.65
CA SER A 94 5.31 34.91 -7.36
C SER A 94 4.65 35.06 -6.00
N ALA A 95 3.32 35.12 -5.97
CA ALA A 95 2.55 35.14 -4.73
C ALA A 95 3.02 33.99 -3.80
N VAL A 96 3.75 34.34 -2.75
CA VAL A 96 4.18 33.39 -1.72
C VAL A 96 2.93 33.05 -0.91
N TYR A 97 2.22 32.01 -1.33
CA TYR A 97 1.11 31.48 -0.54
C TYR A 97 1.70 30.97 0.79
N PRO A 98 1.10 31.32 1.95
CA PRO A 98 1.52 30.72 3.21
C PRO A 98 1.29 29.21 3.10
N GLU A 99 2.39 28.45 3.01
CA GLU A 99 2.29 27.00 2.98
C GLU A 99 1.85 26.54 4.36
N THR A 100 0.83 25.68 4.40
CA THR A 100 0.59 24.94 5.63
C THR A 100 1.60 23.80 5.70
N GLY A 101 2.06 23.47 6.90
CA GLY A 101 2.85 22.27 7.15
C GLY A 101 2.07 20.97 6.98
N TYR A 102 0.92 20.98 6.28
CA TYR A 102 0.10 19.79 6.09
C TYR A 102 0.24 19.22 4.67
N ARG A 103 0.49 17.92 4.62
CA ARG A 103 0.55 17.12 3.39
C ARG A 103 -0.53 16.04 3.45
N LEU A 104 -1.29 15.92 2.39
CA LEU A 104 -2.21 14.82 2.18
C LEU A 104 -1.48 13.76 1.36
N ILE A 105 -1.31 12.59 1.95
CA ILE A 105 -0.59 11.48 1.32
C ILE A 105 -1.62 10.42 0.98
N ARG A 106 -1.52 9.89 -0.24
CA ARG A 106 -2.34 8.77 -0.69
C ARG A 106 -1.46 7.67 -1.25
N TYR A 107 -1.71 6.46 -0.79
CA TYR A 107 -1.16 5.23 -1.33
C TYR A 107 -2.26 4.50 -2.08
N GLU A 108 -1.96 3.99 -3.27
CA GLU A 108 -2.91 3.23 -4.07
C GLU A 108 -2.23 2.10 -4.82
N LEU A 109 -2.97 0.99 -4.97
CA LEU A 109 -2.57 -0.11 -5.84
C LEU A 109 -3.00 0.24 -7.26
N ALA A 110 -2.02 0.53 -8.13
CA ALA A 110 -2.25 0.72 -9.55
C ALA A 110 -2.72 -0.62 -10.14
N MET A 111 -3.93 -0.63 -10.68
CA MET A 111 -4.52 -1.80 -11.32
C MET A 111 -4.38 -1.67 -12.84
N LYS A 112 -4.05 -2.77 -13.49
CA LYS A 112 -3.93 -2.89 -14.94
C LYS A 112 -4.94 -3.90 -15.47
N ASN A 113 -5.45 -3.66 -16.67
CA ASN A 113 -6.36 -4.59 -17.33
C ASN A 113 -5.58 -5.82 -17.82
N VAL A 114 -6.04 -7.02 -17.46
CA VAL A 114 -5.39 -8.30 -17.76
C VAL A 114 -5.36 -8.60 -19.27
N ILE A 115 -6.34 -8.07 -20.01
CA ILE A 115 -6.56 -8.37 -21.44
C ILE A 115 -5.49 -7.71 -22.33
N ASP A 116 -4.88 -6.60 -21.90
CA ASP A 116 -4.07 -5.75 -22.79
C ASP A 116 -2.58 -6.13 -22.83
N THR A 117 -2.05 -6.88 -21.84
CA THR A 117 -0.58 -7.06 -21.72
C THR A 117 -0.06 -8.47 -21.55
N GLY A 118 -0.89 -9.48 -21.82
CA GLY A 118 -0.48 -10.86 -21.62
C GLY A 118 -0.43 -11.21 -20.13
N LEU A 119 -0.88 -12.43 -19.82
CA LEU A 119 -1.05 -12.89 -18.46
C LEU A 119 0.30 -13.30 -17.89
N ASP A 120 0.89 -12.44 -17.05
CA ASP A 120 2.09 -12.76 -16.28
C ASP A 120 1.83 -13.79 -15.16
N ASN A 121 0.56 -13.94 -14.76
CA ASN A 121 0.14 -14.93 -13.76
C ASN A 121 -0.33 -16.23 -14.45
N THR A 122 0.35 -17.33 -14.15
CA THR A 122 0.05 -18.68 -14.68
C THR A 122 -1.34 -19.16 -14.30
N ALA A 123 -1.83 -18.87 -13.09
CA ALA A 123 -3.17 -19.26 -12.66
C ALA A 123 -4.27 -18.53 -13.44
N ASN A 124 -4.03 -17.28 -13.81
CA ASN A 124 -4.98 -16.55 -14.67
C ASN A 124 -4.96 -17.14 -16.10
N ARG A 125 -3.81 -17.61 -16.57
CA ARG A 125 -3.65 -18.20 -17.90
C ARG A 125 -4.41 -19.51 -18.02
N GLU A 126 -4.26 -20.38 -17.03
CA GLU A 126 -5.01 -21.63 -16.92
C GLU A 126 -6.52 -21.39 -16.81
N MET A 127 -6.94 -20.28 -16.18
CA MET A 127 -8.36 -19.93 -16.09
C MET A 127 -8.95 -19.47 -17.43
N ILE A 128 -8.24 -18.66 -18.23
CA ILE A 128 -8.72 -18.27 -19.57
C ILE A 128 -8.74 -19.49 -20.50
N GLU A 129 -7.74 -20.38 -20.38
CA GLU A 129 -7.69 -21.64 -21.13
C GLU A 129 -8.84 -22.58 -20.76
N THR A 130 -9.19 -22.66 -19.46
CA THR A 130 -10.35 -23.45 -19.01
C THR A 130 -11.70 -22.80 -19.32
N LEU A 131 -11.75 -21.47 -19.49
CA LEU A 131 -12.95 -20.74 -19.88
C LEU A 131 -13.23 -20.75 -21.39
N ASN A 132 -12.32 -21.27 -22.23
CA ASN A 132 -12.53 -21.46 -23.67
C ASN A 132 -13.20 -20.24 -24.36
N LEU A 133 -12.69 -19.03 -24.10
CA LEU A 133 -13.18 -17.78 -24.70
C LEU A 133 -12.65 -17.59 -26.13
N ASP A 134 -12.67 -18.64 -26.96
CA ASP A 134 -12.32 -18.56 -28.39
C ASP A 134 -13.56 -18.49 -29.30
N GLU A 135 -14.77 -18.38 -28.72
CA GLU A 135 -16.01 -18.41 -29.50
C GLU A 135 -17.05 -17.38 -29.04
N SER A 136 -16.74 -16.07 -29.09
CA SER A 136 -17.78 -15.02 -29.29
C SER A 136 -17.26 -13.62 -29.68
N ILE A 137 -16.19 -13.48 -30.48
CA ILE A 137 -15.81 -12.16 -31.02
C ILE A 137 -16.61 -11.85 -32.30
N THR A 138 -17.93 -11.87 -32.20
CA THR A 138 -18.85 -11.27 -33.18
C THR A 138 -20.14 -10.86 -32.46
N GLY A 139 -20.10 -9.72 -31.75
CA GLY A 139 -21.28 -9.15 -31.11
C GLY A 139 -21.06 -7.71 -30.70
N GLU A 140 -21.86 -6.81 -31.28
CA GLU A 140 -21.80 -5.36 -31.16
C GLU A 140 -22.04 -4.78 -29.75
N ASN A 141 -21.40 -3.62 -29.52
CA ASN A 141 -21.85 -2.46 -28.77
C ASN A 141 -22.33 -2.62 -27.30
N GLY A 142 -21.44 -2.19 -26.39
CA GLY A 142 -21.80 -1.21 -25.37
C GLY A 142 -22.20 -1.74 -24.00
N GLY A 143 -21.26 -1.69 -23.06
CA GLY A 143 -21.53 -1.64 -21.62
C GLY A 143 -20.73 -2.64 -20.80
N ASP A 144 -19.62 -2.17 -20.23
CA ASP A 144 -18.96 -2.78 -19.06
C ASP A 144 -18.63 -4.28 -19.19
N ASP A 145 -17.77 -4.61 -20.16
CA ASP A 145 -17.05 -5.87 -20.16
C ASP A 145 -16.30 -5.99 -18.81
N PRO A 146 -16.42 -7.08 -18.02
CA PRO A 146 -15.74 -7.21 -16.74
C PRO A 146 -14.24 -7.33 -16.98
N THR A 147 -13.61 -6.18 -17.24
CA THR A 147 -12.18 -6.08 -17.42
C THR A 147 -11.54 -6.55 -16.13
N MET A 148 -11.04 -7.79 -16.15
CA MET A 148 -10.30 -8.33 -15.03
C MET A 148 -9.12 -7.39 -14.77
N LYS A 149 -9.10 -6.80 -13.58
CA LYS A 149 -8.08 -5.87 -13.14
C LYS A 149 -7.12 -6.58 -12.21
N GLN A 150 -5.84 -6.43 -12.48
CA GLN A 150 -4.76 -7.05 -11.74
C GLN A 150 -3.84 -5.97 -11.19
N GLY A 151 -3.35 -6.13 -9.95
CA GLY A 151 -2.41 -5.16 -9.38
C GLY A 151 -1.09 -5.18 -10.14
N ASP A 152 -0.60 -4.01 -10.52
CA ASP A 152 0.65 -3.80 -11.26
C ASP A 152 1.72 -3.13 -10.40
N ALA A 153 1.37 -2.09 -9.65
CA ALA A 153 2.36 -1.32 -8.91
C ALA A 153 1.73 -0.64 -7.70
N ILE A 154 2.57 -0.20 -6.77
CA ILE A 154 2.14 0.66 -5.67
C ILE A 154 2.57 2.09 -5.96
N ASP A 155 1.58 2.97 -6.02
CA ASP A 155 1.75 4.38 -6.29
C ASP A 155 1.55 5.20 -5.01
N ARG A 156 2.31 6.29 -4.90
CA ARG A 156 2.14 7.30 -3.85
C ARG A 156 1.95 8.66 -4.46
N THR A 157 0.92 9.34 -4.02
CA THR A 157 0.66 10.75 -4.32
C THR A 157 0.84 11.57 -3.05
N GLU A 158 1.42 12.76 -3.21
CA GLU A 158 1.58 13.71 -2.12
C GLU A 158 1.05 15.07 -2.56
N ARG A 159 -0.01 15.51 -1.87
CA ARG A 159 -0.67 16.78 -2.14
C ARG A 159 -0.41 17.76 -1.00
N ARG A 160 0.05 18.95 -1.38
CA ARG A 160 0.20 20.08 -0.46
C ARG A 160 -1.17 20.68 -0.18
N LEU A 161 -1.57 20.79 1.09
CA LEU A 161 -2.77 21.55 1.42
C LEU A 161 -2.41 23.03 1.43
N LEU A 162 -2.78 23.72 0.36
CA LEU A 162 -2.69 25.18 0.31
C LEU A 162 -3.84 25.78 1.13
N THR A 163 -3.56 26.82 1.90
CA THR A 163 -4.60 27.68 2.48
C THR A 163 -4.84 28.81 1.49
N ALA A 164 -5.92 28.72 0.71
CA ALA A 164 -6.40 29.89 -0.01
C ALA A 164 -6.85 30.94 1.02
N LYS A 165 -6.37 32.17 0.87
CA LYS A 165 -7.00 33.33 1.51
C LYS A 165 -8.42 33.43 0.95
N ALA A 166 -9.39 33.61 1.84
CA ALA A 166 -10.83 33.52 1.53
C ALA A 166 -11.21 34.21 0.20
N SER A 167 -12.12 33.56 -0.52
CA SER A 167 -12.81 34.06 -1.74
C SER A 167 -12.12 33.77 -3.08
N THR A 168 -12.21 32.52 -3.53
CA THR A 168 -12.40 32.22 -4.97
C THR A 168 -13.01 30.83 -5.10
N ASN A 169 -14.23 30.74 -5.64
CA ASN A 169 -14.97 29.49 -5.85
C ASN A 169 -14.39 28.62 -6.99
N SER A 170 -13.09 28.66 -7.25
CA SER A 170 -12.44 27.78 -8.23
C SER A 170 -11.68 26.69 -7.49
N LEU A 171 -12.30 25.51 -7.38
CA LEU A 171 -11.61 24.26 -7.09
C LEU A 171 -10.69 23.94 -8.28
N THR A 172 -9.50 24.54 -8.33
CA THR A 172 -8.48 24.12 -9.28
C THR A 172 -7.97 22.77 -8.81
N THR A 173 -8.44 21.69 -9.44
CA THR A 173 -7.93 20.34 -9.21
C THR A 173 -6.50 20.29 -9.71
N ILE A 174 -5.53 20.49 -8.82
CA ILE A 174 -4.12 20.27 -9.13
C ILE A 174 -3.95 18.76 -9.34
N HIS A 175 -3.81 18.34 -10.59
CA HIS A 175 -3.46 16.96 -10.93
C HIS A 175 -2.00 16.73 -10.51
N ILE A 176 -1.80 15.77 -9.61
CA ILE A 176 -0.47 15.39 -9.11
C ILE A 176 -0.18 14.02 -9.68
N ASN A 177 0.89 13.92 -10.46
CA ASN A 177 1.30 12.64 -11.02
C ASN A 177 1.74 11.69 -9.89
N PRO A 178 1.19 10.46 -9.83
CA PRO A 178 1.61 9.47 -8.86
C PRO A 178 3.08 9.11 -9.05
N VAL A 179 3.78 8.93 -7.93
CA VAL A 179 5.14 8.40 -7.91
C VAL A 179 5.06 6.91 -7.65
N ARG A 180 5.50 6.13 -8.64
CA ARG A 180 5.61 4.67 -8.51
C ARG A 180 6.70 4.32 -7.51
N ILE A 181 6.34 3.63 -6.43
CA ILE A 181 7.28 3.24 -5.36
C ILE A 181 7.92 1.90 -5.68
N THR A 182 7.14 0.96 -6.22
CA THR A 182 7.63 -0.36 -6.61
C THR A 182 6.72 -0.97 -7.67
N ASP A 183 7.33 -1.76 -8.53
CA ASP A 183 6.73 -2.67 -9.50
C ASP A 183 6.77 -4.14 -9.04
N GLN A 184 7.49 -4.45 -7.96
CA GLN A 184 7.68 -5.82 -7.46
C GLN A 184 6.50 -6.31 -6.61
N LEU A 185 5.72 -5.40 -6.04
CA LEU A 185 4.54 -5.73 -5.24
C LEU A 185 3.28 -5.52 -6.07
N LYS A 186 2.60 -6.62 -6.35
CA LYS A 186 1.40 -6.67 -7.18
C LYS A 186 0.11 -6.79 -6.37
N TYR A 187 0.23 -6.91 -5.05
CA TYR A 187 -0.92 -6.94 -4.15
C TYR A 187 -0.73 -6.01 -2.95
N MET A 188 -1.76 -5.24 -2.63
CA MET A 188 -1.83 -4.39 -1.45
C MET A 188 -3.28 -4.33 -0.96
N GLN A 189 -3.47 -4.58 0.33
CA GLN A 189 -4.77 -4.44 0.98
C GLN A 189 -4.65 -3.76 2.35
N PHE A 190 -5.62 -2.91 2.66
CA PHE A 190 -5.80 -2.27 3.95
C PHE A 190 -7.05 -2.80 4.64
N ARG A 191 -6.94 -3.02 5.95
CA ARG A 191 -8.08 -3.22 6.85
C ARG A 191 -7.94 -2.29 8.04
N TYR A 192 -9.07 -1.83 8.56
CA TYR A 192 -9.15 -0.80 9.59
C TYR A 192 -9.80 -1.38 10.83
N LEU A 193 -9.25 -1.06 12.00
CA LEU A 193 -9.79 -1.52 13.28
C LEU A 193 -10.83 -0.51 13.79
N ASP A 194 -12.10 -0.92 13.75
CA ASP A 194 -13.23 -0.18 14.28
C ASP A 194 -13.77 -0.90 15.52
N SER A 195 -13.63 -0.28 16.70
CA SER A 195 -14.35 -0.73 17.90
C SER A 195 -14.17 -2.23 18.24
N GLY A 196 -13.03 -2.82 17.86
CA GLY A 196 -12.71 -4.25 18.06
C GLY A 196 -12.91 -5.15 16.82
N SER A 197 -13.52 -4.66 15.75
CA SER A 197 -13.77 -5.39 14.51
C SER A 197 -12.94 -4.83 13.34
N TRP A 198 -12.52 -5.71 12.42
CA TRP A 198 -11.77 -5.31 11.23
C TRP A 198 -12.71 -5.05 10.05
N VAL A 199 -12.64 -3.86 9.47
CA VAL A 199 -13.43 -3.42 8.32
C VAL A 199 -12.52 -3.10 7.12
N GLU A 200 -13.03 -3.23 5.89
CA GLU A 200 -12.24 -3.03 4.66
C GLU A 200 -12.29 -1.59 4.13
N ASN A 201 -13.20 -0.77 4.65
CA ASN A 201 -13.38 0.60 4.22
C ASN A 201 -13.51 1.51 5.44
N TRP A 202 -12.90 2.69 5.35
CA TRP A 202 -12.90 3.69 6.41
C TRP A 202 -13.31 5.05 5.86
N GLY A 203 -14.49 5.53 6.27
CA GLY A 203 -15.05 6.80 5.81
C GLY A 203 -14.34 8.03 6.36
N GLY A 204 -13.57 7.88 7.45
CA GLY A 204 -12.93 9.01 8.15
C GLY A 204 -13.95 9.96 8.77
N PRO A 205 -13.52 11.18 9.17
CA PRO A 205 -12.16 11.73 9.08
C PRO A 205 -11.27 11.33 10.27
N ASN A 206 -11.84 10.78 11.34
CA ASN A 206 -11.09 10.38 12.52
C ASN A 206 -10.22 9.16 12.19
N PRO A 207 -8.99 9.07 12.71
CA PRO A 207 -8.16 7.89 12.51
C PRO A 207 -8.76 6.66 13.24
N PRO A 208 -8.68 5.46 12.64
CA PRO A 208 -9.06 4.20 13.30
C PRO A 208 -8.05 3.85 14.40
N ALA A 209 -8.42 2.95 15.31
CA ALA A 209 -7.53 2.51 16.38
C ALA A 209 -6.27 1.79 15.86
N GLY A 210 -6.38 1.17 14.68
CA GLY A 210 -5.27 0.53 13.99
C GLY A 210 -5.57 0.26 12.53
N VAL A 211 -4.51 0.00 11.77
CA VAL A 211 -4.55 -0.34 10.35
C VAL A 211 -3.71 -1.59 10.14
N GLU A 212 -4.30 -2.58 9.50
CA GLU A 212 -3.62 -3.76 8.99
C GLU A 212 -3.27 -3.51 7.51
N ILE A 213 -2.00 -3.72 7.17
CA ILE A 213 -1.50 -3.66 5.80
C ILE A 213 -1.06 -5.06 5.42
N SER A 214 -1.57 -5.55 4.30
CA SER A 214 -1.12 -6.79 3.66
C SER A 214 -0.53 -6.46 2.30
N LEU A 215 0.71 -6.88 2.05
CA LEU A 215 1.39 -6.76 0.76
C LEU A 215 1.70 -8.14 0.20
N GLY A 216 1.61 -8.30 -1.12
CA GLY A 216 1.97 -9.53 -1.81
C GLY A 216 2.79 -9.26 -3.06
N ILE A 217 3.69 -10.21 -3.36
CA ILE A 217 4.57 -10.16 -4.53
C ILE A 217 3.78 -10.49 -5.79
N GLU A 218 2.98 -11.55 -5.73
CA GLU A 218 2.09 -11.90 -6.82
C GLU A 218 0.75 -11.15 -6.71
N PRO A 219 0.12 -10.86 -7.85
CA PRO A 219 -1.23 -10.35 -7.86
C PRO A 219 -2.20 -11.46 -7.46
N LEU A 220 -3.21 -11.14 -6.64
CA LEU A 220 -4.31 -12.06 -6.36
C LEU A 220 -4.96 -12.51 -7.69
N SER A 221 -5.14 -13.82 -7.84
CA SER A 221 -6.03 -14.38 -8.85
C SER A 221 -7.46 -13.94 -8.57
N VAL A 222 -8.25 -13.72 -9.63
CA VAL A 222 -9.61 -13.16 -9.55
C VAL A 222 -10.58 -14.03 -8.73
N THR A 223 -10.25 -15.30 -8.52
CA THR A 223 -11.04 -16.30 -7.79
C THR A 223 -10.54 -16.61 -6.38
N ASN A 224 -9.35 -16.14 -5.98
CA ASN A 224 -8.79 -16.46 -4.68
C ASN A 224 -9.24 -15.45 -3.61
N LEU A 225 -9.99 -15.94 -2.62
CA LEU A 225 -10.18 -15.25 -1.35
C LEU A 225 -8.81 -15.15 -0.64
N LEU A 226 -8.58 -14.07 0.11
CA LEU A 226 -7.33 -13.84 0.87
C LEU A 226 -6.87 -15.05 1.70
N GLU A 227 -7.81 -15.87 2.15
CA GLU A 227 -7.57 -17.04 2.99
C GLU A 227 -6.90 -18.20 2.25
N GLY A 228 -7.01 -18.27 0.91
CA GLY A 228 -6.39 -19.30 0.07
C GLY A 228 -5.04 -18.89 -0.54
N TYR A 229 -4.52 -17.71 -0.19
CA TYR A 229 -3.32 -17.16 -0.82
C TYR A 229 -2.04 -17.73 -0.17
N THR A 230 -1.42 -18.72 -0.83
CA THR A 230 -0.23 -19.45 -0.36
C THR A 230 1.10 -18.74 -0.61
N ASN A 231 1.07 -17.57 -1.23
CA ASN A 231 2.28 -16.83 -1.59
C ASN A 231 2.78 -15.93 -0.45
N HIS A 232 3.99 -15.39 -0.58
CA HIS A 232 4.61 -14.51 0.41
C HIS A 232 3.76 -13.25 0.68
N VAL A 233 2.95 -13.28 1.74
CA VAL A 233 2.21 -12.12 2.26
C VAL A 233 2.98 -11.48 3.39
N PHE A 234 3.34 -10.22 3.21
CA PHE A 234 3.88 -9.40 4.28
C PHE A 234 2.74 -8.67 4.95
N ARG A 235 2.45 -9.05 6.19
CA ARG A 235 1.38 -8.44 6.99
C ARG A 235 1.97 -7.61 8.12
N ARG A 236 1.43 -6.41 8.34
CA ARG A 236 1.76 -5.58 9.50
C ARG A 236 0.53 -4.89 10.05
N ILE A 237 0.35 -5.01 11.36
CA ILE A 237 -0.65 -4.26 12.12
C ILE A 237 0.03 -3.04 12.74
N ILE A 238 -0.55 -1.86 12.50
CA ILE A 238 -0.06 -0.57 12.98
C ILE A 238 -1.13 0.00 13.89
N ARG A 239 -0.77 0.23 15.16
CA ARG A 239 -1.60 1.00 16.07
C ARG A 239 -1.43 2.49 15.76
N ILE A 240 -2.53 3.19 15.59
CA ILE A 240 -2.51 4.65 15.45
C ILE A 240 -2.75 5.25 16.84
N PRO A 241 -1.93 6.22 17.28
CA PRO A 241 -2.19 6.93 18.53
C PRO A 241 -3.44 7.81 18.35
N THR A 242 -4.61 7.29 18.68
CA THR A 242 -5.83 8.08 18.78
C THR A 242 -5.86 8.75 20.15
N SER A 243 -6.03 10.07 20.20
CA SER A 243 -6.34 10.79 21.45
C SER A 243 -7.79 10.55 21.82
N THR A 244 -8.16 9.31 22.10
CA THR A 244 -9.48 8.94 22.60
C THR A 244 -9.29 8.08 23.85
N ALA A 245 -8.68 8.67 24.86
CA ALA A 245 -8.71 8.18 26.22
C ALA A 245 -9.24 9.32 27.12
N SER A 246 -10.52 9.65 26.95
CA SER A 246 -11.27 10.20 28.08
C SER A 246 -11.74 9.00 28.89
N THR A 247 -10.82 8.39 29.66
CA THR A 247 -11.21 7.55 30.79
C THR A 247 -11.81 8.51 31.81
N ALA A 248 -13.13 8.72 31.73
CA ALA A 248 -13.85 9.32 32.84
C ALA A 248 -13.65 8.38 34.04
N PRO A 249 -13.18 8.87 35.21
CA PRO A 249 -13.17 8.06 36.41
C PRO A 249 -14.61 7.60 36.70
N PRO A 250 -14.79 6.39 37.27
CA PRO A 250 -16.13 5.97 37.67
C PRO A 250 -16.67 7.00 38.68
N GLU A 251 -17.83 7.59 38.38
CA GLU A 251 -18.59 8.34 39.37
C GLU A 251 -18.88 7.39 40.53
N GLU A 252 -18.21 7.61 41.65
CA GLU A 252 -18.62 7.02 42.92
C GLU A 252 -20.03 7.56 43.22
N SER A 253 -21.02 6.69 43.01
CA SER A 253 -22.38 6.89 43.48
C SER A 253 -22.35 6.96 45.01
N ASN A 254 -22.23 8.17 45.54
CA ASN A 254 -22.26 8.43 46.97
C ASN A 254 -23.72 8.34 47.43
N SER A 255 -24.17 7.12 47.70
CA SER A 255 -25.41 6.83 48.43
C SER A 255 -25.02 6.32 49.80
N ASP A 256 -25.24 7.11 50.84
CA ASP A 256 -25.68 6.63 52.15
C ASP A 256 -26.23 7.82 52.96
N ASP A 257 -27.56 7.97 52.86
CA ASP A 257 -28.41 8.61 53.86
C ASP A 257 -28.32 7.77 55.15
N VAL A 258 -27.89 8.38 56.26
CA VAL A 258 -28.11 7.82 57.60
C VAL A 258 -28.83 8.88 58.44
N PRO A 259 -30.07 8.64 58.90
CA PRO A 259 -30.75 9.55 59.80
C PRO A 259 -30.26 9.28 61.23
N LEU A 260 -29.65 10.28 61.87
CA LEU A 260 -29.43 10.23 63.32
C LEU A 260 -30.70 10.67 64.04
N THR A 261 -31.30 9.69 64.71
CA THR A 261 -32.29 9.88 65.78
C THR A 261 -31.56 10.07 67.11
N LEU A 262 -32.23 10.84 67.99
CA LEU A 262 -31.93 11.25 69.37
C LEU A 262 -31.17 12.57 69.56
#